data_AF-A0A5E4G4X9-F1
#
_entry.id   AF-A0A5E4G4X9-F1
#
_cell.length_a   1.000
_cell.length_b   1.000
_cell.length_c   1.000
_cell.angle_alpha   90.00
_cell.angle_beta   90.00
_cell.angle_gamma   90.00
#
_symmetry.space_group_name_H-M   'P 1'
#
loop_
_entity.id
_entity.type
_entity.pdbx_description
1 polymer ?
#
loop_
_entity_poly.entity_id
_entity_poly.type
_entity_poly.pdbx_seq_one_letter_code
_entity_poly.pdbx_strand_id
1 'polypeptide(L)'
;APEGYCSNIKNLVSLKDSRLLGLKSLDCHTLMQQLLPVTIHSVLEKPIRYMKVLKGYVMNHTRLEGCIAERYIAEEAVEFCTEHLSNVSTVGVPSSQKMGVSKPFSGCTVSLVDRDLLNQAHLYVLENTEDVLPYI
;
A
#
# COMPACT_ATOMS: atom_id res chain seq x y z
N ALA A 1 -24.70 -29.95 -26.34
CA ALA A 1 -23.92 -28.69 -26.35
C ALA A 1 -24.58 -27.71 -27.31
N PRO A 2 -24.73 -26.43 -26.94
CA PRO A 2 -24.31 -25.42 -27.90
C PRO A 2 -23.47 -24.31 -27.24
N GLU A 3 -22.32 -24.09 -27.86
CA GLU A 3 -21.45 -22.94 -27.67
C GLU A 3 -22.13 -21.72 -28.30
N GLY A 4 -22.71 -20.85 -27.47
CA GLY A 4 -23.38 -19.61 -27.88
C GLY A 4 -22.43 -18.43 -27.75
N TYR A 5 -21.67 -18.20 -28.81
CA TYR A 5 -20.67 -17.14 -29.02
C TYR A 5 -21.06 -15.76 -28.44
N CYS A 6 -20.29 -15.27 -27.47
CA CYS A 6 -20.33 -13.88 -27.01
C CYS A 6 -20.07 -12.96 -28.21
N SER A 7 -21.09 -12.21 -28.62
CA SER A 7 -20.95 -11.20 -29.68
C SER A 7 -19.93 -10.14 -29.22
N ASN A 8 -18.99 -9.78 -30.08
CA ASN A 8 -17.91 -8.82 -29.81
C ASN A 8 -18.45 -7.55 -29.11
N ILE A 9 -18.18 -7.38 -27.81
CA ILE A 9 -18.64 -6.25 -26.97
C ILE A 9 -18.31 -4.89 -27.59
N LYS A 10 -17.22 -4.82 -28.37
CA LYS A 10 -16.79 -3.61 -29.11
C LYS A 10 -17.87 -3.05 -30.05
N ASN A 11 -18.75 -3.89 -30.59
CA ASN A 11 -19.81 -3.46 -31.50
C ASN A 11 -21.10 -3.02 -30.78
N LEU A 12 -21.19 -3.20 -29.46
CA LEU A 12 -22.36 -2.91 -28.63
C LEU A 12 -22.18 -1.66 -27.75
N VAL A 13 -20.95 -1.13 -27.69
CA VAL A 13 -20.58 0.06 -26.93
C VAL A 13 -20.44 1.25 -27.88
N SER A 14 -21.40 2.18 -27.85
CA SER A 14 -21.23 3.48 -28.52
C SER A 14 -20.37 4.38 -27.64
N LEU A 15 -19.09 4.54 -27.98
CA LEU A 15 -18.16 5.42 -27.27
C LEU A 15 -18.51 6.91 -27.41
N LYS A 16 -19.36 7.28 -28.38
CA LYS A 16 -19.78 8.67 -28.63
C LYS A 16 -20.80 9.16 -27.60
N ASP A 17 -21.62 8.25 -27.08
CA ASP A 17 -22.70 8.56 -26.14
C ASP A 17 -22.58 7.81 -24.79
N SER A 18 -21.56 6.96 -24.61
CA SER A 18 -21.42 6.04 -23.48
C SER A 18 -22.66 5.16 -23.24
N ARG A 19 -23.36 4.79 -24.32
CA ARG A 19 -24.58 3.97 -24.27
C ARG A 19 -24.30 2.56 -24.78
N LEU A 20 -24.75 1.56 -24.03
CA LEU A 20 -24.83 0.17 -24.46
C LEU A 20 -26.18 -0.03 -25.17
N LEU A 21 -26.16 -0.38 -26.46
CA LEU A 21 -27.37 -0.56 -27.27
C LEU A 21 -27.48 -2.03 -27.72
N GLY A 22 -28.68 -2.61 -27.63
CA GLY A 22 -28.99 -3.92 -28.19
C GLY A 22 -28.63 -5.14 -27.34
N LEU A 23 -28.38 -4.97 -26.03
CA LEU A 23 -28.14 -6.10 -25.13
C LEU A 23 -29.45 -6.86 -24.84
N LYS A 24 -29.46 -8.18 -25.03
CA LYS A 24 -30.53 -9.00 -24.46
C LYS A 24 -30.39 -9.01 -22.94
N SER A 25 -31.49 -9.24 -22.21
CA SER A 25 -31.48 -9.28 -20.74
C SER A 25 -30.43 -10.25 -20.18
N LEU A 26 -30.14 -11.34 -20.90
CA LEU A 26 -29.10 -12.32 -20.57
C LEU A 26 -27.68 -11.73 -20.62
N ASP A 27 -27.39 -10.86 -21.58
CA ASP A 27 -26.10 -10.18 -21.71
C ASP A 27 -25.94 -9.13 -20.63
N CYS A 28 -27.01 -8.37 -20.33
CA CYS A 28 -27.03 -7.44 -19.19
C CYS A 28 -26.78 -8.16 -17.87
N HIS A 29 -27.39 -9.33 -17.66
CA HIS A 29 -27.18 -10.13 -16.45
C HIS A 29 -25.73 -10.61 -16.34
N THR A 30 -25.17 -11.16 -17.43
CA THR A 30 -23.77 -11.61 -17.46
C THR A 30 -22.80 -10.45 -17.23
N LEU A 31 -23.03 -9.31 -17.87
CA LEU A 31 -22.21 -8.12 -17.70
C LEU A 31 -22.32 -7.56 -16.27
N MET A 32 -23.51 -7.49 -15.69
CA MET A 32 -23.70 -7.11 -14.30
C MET A 32 -22.98 -8.08 -13.38
N GLN A 33 -23.12 -9.40 -13.58
CA GLN A 33 -22.52 -10.40 -12.70
C GLN A 33 -20.98 -10.40 -12.75
N GLN A 34 -20.38 -10.03 -13.90
CA GLN A 34 -18.92 -9.95 -14.05
C GLN A 34 -18.35 -8.58 -13.66
N LEU A 35 -19.06 -7.50 -13.98
CA LEU A 35 -18.56 -6.14 -13.74
C LEU A 35 -18.90 -5.65 -12.32
N LEU A 36 -19.96 -6.14 -11.70
CA LEU A 36 -20.36 -5.76 -10.33
C LEU A 36 -19.27 -6.11 -9.30
N PRO A 37 -18.67 -7.33 -9.28
CA PRO A 37 -17.57 -7.63 -8.37
C PRO A 37 -16.35 -6.74 -8.62
N VAL A 38 -16.00 -6.49 -9.89
CA VAL A 38 -14.83 -5.67 -10.26
C VAL A 38 -15.03 -4.21 -9.84
N THR A 39 -16.23 -3.67 -10.04
CA THR A 39 -16.59 -2.30 -9.65
C THR A 39 -16.68 -2.16 -8.13
N ILE A 40 -17.32 -3.11 -7.43
CA ILE A 40 -17.33 -3.15 -5.96
C ILE A 40 -15.91 -3.23 -5.42
N HIS A 41 -15.07 -4.10 -5.97
CA HIS A 41 -13.68 -4.22 -5.54
C HIS A 41 -12.90 -2.92 -5.76
N SER A 42 -12.98 -2.32 -6.95
CA SER A 42 -12.28 -1.05 -7.24
C SER A 42 -12.78 0.11 -6.38
N VAL A 43 -14.09 0.19 -6.13
CA VAL A 43 -14.70 1.25 -5.31
C VAL A 43 -14.40 1.04 -3.82
N LEU A 44 -14.34 -0.20 -3.33
CA LEU A 44 -14.06 -0.49 -1.92
C LEU A 44 -12.56 -0.47 -1.60
N GLU A 45 -11.69 -0.88 -2.52
CA GLU A 45 -10.24 -0.87 -2.27
C GLU A 45 -9.71 0.55 -2.02
N LYS A 46 -10.29 1.59 -2.63
CA LYS A 46 -9.86 2.99 -2.42
C LYS A 46 -10.10 3.48 -0.98
N PRO A 47 -11.33 3.47 -0.44
CA PRO A 47 -11.60 3.86 0.94
C PRO A 47 -10.95 2.89 1.94
N ILE A 48 -10.86 1.59 1.63
CA ILE A 48 -10.18 0.63 2.53
C ILE A 48 -8.68 0.93 2.63
N ARG A 49 -8.01 1.24 1.51
CA ARG A 49 -6.59 1.66 1.51
C ARG A 49 -6.38 2.94 2.32
N TYR A 50 -7.24 3.93 2.13
CA TYR A 50 -7.18 5.18 2.87
C TYR A 50 -7.45 4.99 4.37
N MET A 51 -8.45 4.18 4.74
CA MET A 51 -8.74 3.84 6.13
C MET A 51 -7.60 3.09 6.81
N LYS A 52 -6.83 2.26 6.09
CA LYS A 52 -5.64 1.61 6.66
C LYS A 52 -4.59 2.64 7.11
N VAL A 53 -4.37 3.69 6.32
CA VAL A 53 -3.45 4.79 6.66
C VAL A 53 -3.98 5.57 7.88
N LEU A 54 -5.25 6.01 7.83
CA LEU A 54 -5.86 6.74 8.94
C LEU A 54 -5.88 5.95 10.24
N LYS A 55 -6.07 4.63 10.18
CA LYS A 55 -6.00 3.76 11.35
C LYS A 55 -4.61 3.80 12.01
N GLY A 56 -3.54 3.97 11.23
CA GLY A 56 -2.19 4.19 11.76
C GLY A 56 -2.01 5.54 12.45
N TYR A 57 -2.85 6.54 12.15
CA TYR A 57 -2.80 7.86 12.76
C TYR A 57 -3.61 7.98 14.06
N VAL A 58 -4.58 7.11 14.27
CA VAL A 58 -5.40 7.10 15.49
C VAL A 58 -4.59 6.54 16.66
N MET A 59 -4.03 7.43 17.49
CA MET A 59 -3.33 7.04 18.73
C MET A 59 -4.26 7.03 19.96
N ASN A 60 -5.39 7.74 19.92
CA ASN A 60 -6.40 7.77 20.98
C ASN A 60 -7.83 7.76 20.39
N HIS A 61 -8.59 6.70 20.67
CA HIS A 61 -9.94 6.50 20.15
C HIS A 61 -10.99 7.51 20.64
N THR A 62 -10.70 8.27 21.71
CA THR A 62 -11.63 9.29 22.24
C THR A 62 -11.63 10.59 21.43
N ARG A 63 -10.64 10.81 20.54
CA ARG A 63 -10.52 12.03 19.71
C ARG A 63 -9.89 11.74 18.34
N LEU A 64 -10.58 10.94 17.55
CA LEU A 64 -10.10 10.42 16.25
C LEU A 64 -9.62 11.53 15.30
N GLU A 65 -10.42 12.58 15.11
CA GLU A 65 -10.10 13.70 14.21
C GLU A 65 -8.85 14.45 14.66
N GLY A 66 -8.66 14.62 15.97
CA GLY A 66 -7.49 15.29 16.54
C GLY A 66 -6.20 14.52 16.31
N CYS A 67 -6.23 13.19 16.49
CA CYS A 67 -5.05 12.35 16.25
C CYS A 67 -4.63 12.32 14.77
N ILE A 68 -5.62 12.29 13.86
CA ILE A 68 -5.35 12.34 12.41
C ILE A 68 -4.72 13.69 12.03
N ALA A 69 -5.29 14.80 12.50
CA ALA A 69 -4.77 16.14 12.23
C ALA A 69 -3.35 16.35 12.79
N GLU A 70 -3.12 15.93 14.04
CA GLU A 70 -1.82 16.04 14.70
C GLU A 70 -0.73 15.29 13.92
N ARG A 71 -1.01 14.05 13.49
CA ARG A 71 -0.04 13.26 12.75
C ARG A 71 0.25 13.81 11.36
N TYR A 72 -0.78 14.29 10.67
CA TYR A 72 -0.61 14.95 9.38
C TYR A 72 0.29 16.19 9.50
N ILE A 73 0.05 17.04 10.51
CA ILE A 73 0.88 18.22 10.77
C ILE A 73 2.33 17.83 11.07
N ALA A 74 2.56 16.76 11.84
CA ALA A 74 3.90 16.28 12.13
C ALA A 74 4.63 15.77 10.86
N GLU A 75 3.94 15.05 9.98
CA GLU A 75 4.51 14.55 8.71
C GLU A 75 4.88 15.70 7.77
N GLU A 76 3.98 16.67 7.58
CA GLU A 76 4.23 17.88 6.77
C GLU A 76 5.39 18.71 7.33
N ALA A 77 5.48 18.86 8.66
CA ALA A 77 6.57 19.58 9.30
C ALA A 77 7.92 18.89 9.07
N VAL A 78 7.96 17.56 9.12
CA VAL A 78 9.17 16.78 8.81
C VAL A 78 9.55 16.94 7.34
N GLU A 79 8.60 16.78 6.41
CA GLU A 79 8.85 16.95 4.97
C GLU A 79 9.39 18.34 4.65
N PHE A 80 8.73 19.38 5.18
CA PHE A 80 9.18 20.76 5.07
C PHE A 80 10.60 20.96 5.62
N CYS A 81 10.89 20.43 6.81
CA CYS A 81 12.22 20.51 7.41
C CYS A 81 13.27 19.76 6.57
N THR A 82 12.94 18.60 6.01
CA THR A 82 13.88 17.85 5.17
C THR A 82 14.22 18.57 3.87
N GLU A 83 13.24 19.24 3.25
CA GLU A 83 13.48 20.02 2.03
C GLU A 83 14.28 21.30 2.33
N HIS A 84 13.86 22.06 3.34
CA HIS A 84 14.37 23.41 3.59
C HIS A 84 15.57 23.49 4.54
N LEU A 85 15.74 22.50 5.43
CA LEU A 85 16.88 22.43 6.35
C LEU A 85 17.97 21.45 5.89
N SER A 86 17.85 20.89 4.68
CA SER A 86 18.84 19.97 4.08
C SER A 86 20.28 20.52 4.09
N ASN A 87 20.45 21.84 4.13
CA ASN A 87 21.75 22.53 4.07
C ASN A 87 22.12 23.29 5.35
N VAL A 88 21.39 23.09 6.46
CA VAL A 88 21.63 23.85 7.70
C VAL A 88 22.45 23.02 8.67
N SER A 89 23.57 23.59 9.15
CA SER A 89 24.41 22.96 10.17
C SER A 89 23.62 22.85 11.49
N THR A 90 23.49 21.64 12.03
CA THR A 90 22.84 21.41 13.32
C THR A 90 23.70 21.97 14.44
N VAL A 91 23.37 23.16 14.93
CA VAL A 91 24.08 23.79 16.06
C VAL A 91 23.62 23.15 17.37
N GLY A 92 24.55 22.55 18.11
CA GLY A 92 24.30 22.01 19.45
C GLY A 92 24.05 20.49 19.53
N VAL A 93 23.98 19.80 18.40
CA VAL A 93 24.01 18.33 18.37
C VAL A 93 25.45 17.90 18.09
N PRO A 94 26.14 17.19 19.01
CA PRO A 94 27.45 16.63 18.68
C PRO A 94 27.27 15.66 17.52
N SER A 95 28.02 15.89 16.42
CA SER A 95 28.10 14.99 15.27
C SER A 95 28.77 13.68 15.68
N SER A 96 28.05 12.85 16.44
CA SER A 96 28.38 11.45 16.62
C SER A 96 27.56 10.68 15.63
N GLN A 97 28.26 10.24 14.59
CA GLN A 97 27.85 9.31 13.57
C GLN A 97 27.49 7.95 14.20
N LYS A 98 26.41 7.88 14.98
CA LYS A 98 25.65 6.68 15.31
C LYS A 98 24.22 7.14 15.59
N MET A 99 23.38 7.07 14.57
CA MET A 99 21.94 6.96 14.76
C MET A 99 21.73 5.69 15.58
N GLY A 100 21.79 5.82 16.90
CA GLY A 100 21.55 4.75 17.84
C GLY A 100 20.14 4.29 17.55
N VAL A 101 20.03 3.05 17.07
CA VAL A 101 18.78 2.37 16.78
C VAL A 101 17.79 2.68 17.89
N SER A 102 16.75 3.45 17.57
CA SER A 102 15.65 3.71 18.48
C SER A 102 15.09 2.36 18.92
N LYS A 103 15.15 2.11 20.22
CA LYS A 103 14.70 0.86 20.83
C LYS A 103 13.26 0.58 20.38
N PRO A 104 12.95 -0.58 19.79
CA PRO A 104 11.58 -0.90 19.42
C PRO A 104 10.68 -0.86 20.65
N PHE A 105 9.42 -0.44 20.48
CA PHE A 105 8.41 -0.41 21.56
C PHE A 105 8.09 -1.81 22.14
N SER A 106 8.55 -2.87 21.46
CA SER A 106 8.51 -4.27 21.90
C SER A 106 9.94 -4.71 22.25
N GLY A 107 10.13 -5.61 23.22
CA GLY A 107 11.43 -6.05 23.77
C GLY A 107 12.42 -6.72 22.81
N CYS A 108 12.30 -6.49 21.51
CA CYS A 108 13.23 -6.90 20.48
C CYS A 108 14.52 -6.06 20.56
N THR A 109 15.65 -6.73 20.74
CA THR A 109 16.96 -6.11 20.68
C THR A 109 17.43 -6.10 19.23
N VAL A 110 17.50 -4.92 18.63
CA VAL A 110 18.05 -4.77 17.28
C VAL A 110 19.54 -4.52 17.41
N SER A 111 20.34 -5.53 17.10
CA SER A 111 21.79 -5.40 17.01
C SER A 111 22.19 -4.83 15.65
N LEU A 112 23.20 -3.97 15.63
CA LEU A 112 23.86 -3.57 14.40
C LEU A 112 24.73 -4.75 13.96
N VAL A 113 24.34 -5.41 12.87
CA VAL A 113 25.02 -6.62 12.35
C VAL A 113 25.98 -6.21 11.25
N ASP A 114 27.19 -6.78 11.27
CA ASP A 114 28.19 -6.57 10.22
C ASP A 114 27.72 -7.14 8.87
N ARG A 115 28.23 -6.57 7.77
CA ARG A 115 27.78 -6.94 6.40
C ARG A 115 28.03 -8.42 6.10
N ASP A 116 29.12 -8.99 6.59
CA ASP A 116 29.47 -10.39 6.32
C ASP A 116 28.50 -11.34 7.03
N LEU A 117 28.13 -11.01 8.27
CA LEU A 117 27.16 -11.77 9.05
C LEU A 117 25.73 -11.63 8.48
N LEU A 118 25.39 -10.46 7.91
CA LEU A 118 24.13 -10.27 7.19
C LEU A 118 24.06 -11.14 5.92
N ASN A 119 25.14 -11.18 5.14
CA ASN A 119 25.23 -12.01 3.93
C ASN A 119 25.14 -13.51 4.27
N GLN A 120 25.80 -13.93 5.35
CA GLN A 120 25.73 -15.30 5.83
C GLN A 120 24.31 -15.68 6.27
N ALA A 121 23.64 -14.80 7.02
CA ALA A 121 22.25 -15.03 7.43
C ALA A 121 21.30 -15.09 6.22
N HIS A 122 21.53 -14.22 5.22
CA HIS A 122 20.75 -14.22 3.98
C HIS A 122 20.90 -15.54 3.21
N LEU A 123 22.13 -16.01 3.00
CA LEU A 123 22.41 -17.30 2.35
C LEU A 123 21.79 -18.47 3.10
N TYR A 124 21.89 -18.46 4.44
CA TYR A 124 21.30 -19.51 5.27
C TYR A 124 19.78 -19.61 5.08
N VAL A 125 19.08 -18.46 5.03
CA VAL A 125 17.64 -18.44 4.78
C VAL A 125 17.30 -18.97 3.39
N LEU A 126 18.06 -18.58 2.36
CA LEU A 126 17.85 -19.05 0.99
C LEU A 126 18.03 -20.57 0.86
N GLU A 127 19.04 -21.14 1.52
CA GLU A 127 19.35 -22.57 1.43
C GLU A 127 18.46 -23.47 2.29
N ASN A 128 17.82 -22.92 3.33
CA ASN A 128 17.08 -23.71 4.32
C ASN A 128 15.57 -23.40 4.37
N THR A 129 15.04 -22.54 3.48
CA THR A 129 13.61 -22.19 3.43
C THR A 129 12.95 -22.79 2.18
N GLU A 130 12.09 -23.78 2.38
CA GLU A 130 11.38 -24.49 1.31
C GLU A 130 10.51 -23.54 0.44
N ASP A 131 10.00 -22.45 1.03
CA ASP A 131 9.19 -21.44 0.34
C ASP A 131 9.96 -20.62 -0.71
N VAL A 132 11.30 -20.63 -0.66
CA VAL A 132 12.15 -19.86 -1.57
C VAL A 132 12.67 -20.69 -2.75
N LEU A 133 12.62 -22.03 -2.64
CA LEU A 133 13.00 -22.96 -3.72
C LEU A 133 12.36 -22.68 -5.10
N PRO A 134 11.11 -22.19 -5.22
CA PRO A 134 10.53 -21.87 -6.52
C PRO A 134 11.16 -20.66 -7.24
N TYR A 135 11.99 -19.88 -6.54
CA TYR A 135 12.52 -18.59 -7.01
C TYR A 135 14.05 -18.55 -7.11
N ILE A 136 14.71 -19.66 -6.79
CA ILE A 136 16.14 -19.92 -7.01
C ILE A 136 16.30 -20.61 -8.36
#